data_AF-A0A5D2V5G8-F1
#
_entry.id   AF-A0A5D2V5G8-F1
#
_cell.length_a   1.000
_cell.length_b   1.000
_cell.length_c   1.000
_cell.angle_alpha   90.00
_cell.angle_beta   90.00
_cell.angle_gamma   90.00
#
_symmetry.space_group_name_H-M   'P 1'
#
loop_
_entity.id
_entity.type
_entity.pdbx_description
1 polymer ?
#
loop_
_entity_poly.entity_id
_entity_poly.type
_entity_poly.pdbx_seq_one_letter_code
_entity_poly.pdbx_strand_id
1 'polypeptide(L)'
;MASLNVYSVLVVLFLTCGAVMATKQNDQIIKENNCETKMGLPCVLEAFTNIFKTGSISNKCCGELVVLGKFCHSALVKRTLENRLFKDISPVTIIAKSTQTWNNCLALIDSPSPSA
;
A
#
# COMPACT_ATOMS: atom_id res chain seq x y z
N MET A 1 32.35 33.23 7.54
CA MET A 1 31.10 32.51 7.87
C MET A 1 30.18 32.43 6.64
N ALA A 2 30.57 31.70 5.59
CA ALA A 2 29.75 31.52 4.37
C ALA A 2 29.55 30.03 4.00
N SER A 3 30.37 29.14 4.55
CA SER A 3 30.35 27.69 4.27
C SER A 3 29.22 26.92 4.95
N LEU A 4 28.79 27.34 6.15
CA LEU A 4 27.67 26.73 6.87
C LEU A 4 26.33 26.89 6.12
N ASN A 5 26.18 27.92 5.29
CA ASN A 5 24.96 28.18 4.54
C ASN A 5 24.81 27.26 3.30
N VAL A 6 25.89 27.04 2.55
CA VAL A 6 25.85 26.19 1.33
C VAL A 6 25.62 24.73 1.68
N TYR A 7 26.32 24.22 2.71
CA TYR A 7 26.11 22.84 3.15
C TYR A 7 24.69 22.62 3.69
N SER A 8 24.17 23.57 4.48
CA SER A 8 22.81 23.50 5.00
C SER A 8 21.75 23.54 3.89
N VAL A 9 21.93 24.39 2.87
CA VAL A 9 21.06 24.44 1.68
C VAL A 9 21.10 23.12 0.89
N LEU A 10 22.29 22.54 0.68
CA LEU A 10 22.44 21.27 -0.02
C LEU A 10 21.76 20.13 0.75
N VAL A 11 21.94 20.05 2.07
CA VAL A 11 21.28 19.04 2.91
C VAL A 11 19.75 19.17 2.84
N VAL A 12 19.21 20.38 2.94
CA VAL A 12 17.77 20.63 2.80
C VAL A 12 17.26 20.25 1.39
N LEU A 13 18.04 20.55 0.34
CA LEU A 13 17.70 20.17 -1.02
C LEU A 13 17.68 18.65 -1.20
N PHE A 14 18.66 17.94 -0.67
CA PHE A 14 18.71 16.47 -0.72
C PHE A 14 17.54 15.83 0.06
N LEU A 15 17.22 16.34 1.25
CA LEU A 15 16.11 15.84 2.07
C LEU A 15 14.75 16.07 1.40
N THR A 16 14.53 17.27 0.84
CA THR A 16 13.28 17.61 0.15
C THR A 16 13.13 16.84 -1.17
N CYS A 17 14.22 16.67 -1.93
CA CYS A 17 14.21 15.87 -3.15
C CYS A 17 13.96 14.38 -2.86
N GLY A 18 14.60 13.82 -1.82
CA GLY A 18 14.39 12.43 -1.40
C GLY A 18 12.94 12.14 -1.00
N ALA A 19 12.32 13.02 -0.21
CA ALA A 19 10.93 12.89 0.18
C ALA A 19 9.96 12.98 -1.02
N VAL A 20 10.21 13.88 -1.97
CA VAL A 20 9.41 14.01 -3.20
C VAL A 20 9.56 12.79 -4.11
N MET A 21 10.76 12.19 -4.20
CA MET A 21 10.97 10.98 -5.00
C MET A 21 10.21 9.77 -4.43
N ALA A 22 10.12 9.64 -3.10
CA ALA A 22 9.41 8.53 -2.46
C ALA A 22 7.90 8.55 -2.75
N THR A 23 7.26 9.72 -2.75
CA THR A 23 5.83 9.84 -3.07
C THR A 23 5.56 9.62 -4.55
N LYS A 24 6.44 10.11 -5.43
CA LYS A 24 6.34 9.84 -6.88
C LYS A 24 6.50 8.37 -7.23
N GLN A 25 7.28 7.62 -6.45
CA GLN A 25 7.54 6.21 -6.72
C GLN A 25 6.26 5.37 -6.67
N ASN A 26 5.43 5.55 -5.64
CA ASN A 26 4.22 4.75 -5.47
C ASN A 26 3.16 5.07 -6.53
N ASP A 27 2.97 6.36 -6.83
CA ASP A 27 2.06 6.81 -7.89
C ASP A 27 2.46 6.30 -9.27
N GLN A 28 3.76 6.35 -9.57
CA GLN A 28 4.32 5.81 -10.80
C GLN A 28 4.09 4.30 -10.90
N ILE A 29 4.40 3.55 -9.83
CA ILE A 29 4.16 2.11 -9.74
C ILE A 29 2.69 1.77 -10.01
N ILE A 30 1.77 2.47 -9.35
CA ILE A 30 0.32 2.24 -9.47
C ILE A 30 -0.13 2.43 -10.91
N LYS A 31 0.33 3.51 -11.55
CA LYS A 31 0.00 3.84 -12.94
C LYS A 31 0.59 2.85 -13.93
N GLU A 32 1.89 2.56 -13.84
CA GLU A 32 2.59 1.68 -14.79
C GLU A 32 2.08 0.23 -14.75
N ASN A 33 1.55 -0.21 -13.61
CA ASN A 33 1.07 -1.58 -13.43
C ASN A 33 -0.46 -1.70 -13.52
N ASN A 34 -1.16 -0.61 -13.89
CA ASN A 34 -2.62 -0.53 -13.95
C ASN A 34 -3.29 -1.07 -12.67
N CYS A 35 -2.74 -0.75 -11.50
CA CYS A 35 -3.19 -1.36 -10.24
C CYS A 35 -4.65 -1.04 -9.92
N GLU A 36 -5.12 0.15 -10.27
CA GLU A 36 -6.47 0.65 -9.92
C GLU A 36 -7.60 -0.08 -10.66
N THR A 37 -7.31 -0.76 -11.78
CA THR A 37 -8.33 -1.43 -12.60
C THR A 37 -8.46 -2.93 -12.35
N LYS A 38 -7.59 -3.52 -11.50
CA LYS A 38 -7.52 -4.98 -11.31
C LYS A 38 -8.49 -5.53 -10.26
N MET A 39 -9.13 -4.66 -9.48
CA MET A 39 -10.02 -5.03 -8.39
C MET A 39 -11.32 -4.25 -8.48
N GLY A 40 -12.46 -4.92 -8.28
CA GLY A 40 -13.76 -4.27 -8.29
C GLY A 40 -13.95 -3.38 -7.06
N LEU A 41 -14.69 -2.28 -7.22
CA LEU A 41 -14.96 -1.33 -6.13
C LEU A 41 -15.48 -1.99 -4.83
N PRO A 42 -16.39 -2.98 -4.86
CA PRO A 42 -16.82 -3.66 -3.63
C PRO A 42 -15.66 -4.31 -2.87
N CYS A 43 -14.76 -4.98 -3.60
CA CYS A 43 -13.61 -5.63 -3.02
C CYS A 43 -12.53 -4.65 -2.56
N VAL A 44 -12.35 -3.54 -3.27
CA VAL A 44 -11.50 -2.42 -2.81
C VAL A 44 -12.00 -1.90 -1.45
N LEU A 45 -13.31 -1.71 -1.28
CA LEU A 45 -13.89 -1.23 -0.03
C LEU A 45 -13.77 -2.24 1.12
N GLU A 46 -13.95 -3.53 0.85
CA GLU A 46 -13.71 -4.59 1.84
C GLU A 46 -12.25 -4.63 2.27
N ALA A 47 -11.31 -4.66 1.33
CA ALA A 47 -9.88 -4.68 1.62
C ALA A 47 -9.45 -3.43 2.40
N PHE A 48 -9.93 -2.25 2.00
CA PHE A 48 -9.68 -1.00 2.71
C PHE A 48 -10.22 -1.05 4.14
N THR A 49 -11.46 -1.50 4.33
CA THR A 49 -12.10 -1.58 5.66
C THR A 49 -11.37 -2.59 6.55
N ASN A 50 -10.99 -3.73 6.00
CA ASN A 50 -10.20 -4.73 6.71
C ASN A 50 -8.83 -4.18 7.14
N ILE A 51 -8.15 -3.38 6.32
CA ILE A 51 -6.78 -2.90 6.61
C ILE A 51 -6.76 -1.64 7.49
N PHE A 52 -7.59 -0.64 7.17
CA PHE A 52 -7.54 0.69 7.80
C PHE A 52 -8.54 0.88 8.93
N LYS A 53 -9.50 -0.02 9.08
CA LYS A 53 -10.52 -0.01 10.13
C LYS A 53 -10.58 -1.40 10.76
N THR A 54 -11.70 -1.73 11.39
CA THR A 54 -12.04 -3.09 11.82
C THR A 54 -13.00 -3.68 10.80
N GLY A 55 -12.66 -4.85 10.24
CA GLY A 55 -13.45 -5.53 9.23
C GLY A 55 -12.83 -6.88 8.89
N SER A 56 -13.38 -7.51 7.86
CA SER A 56 -12.87 -8.74 7.26
C SER A 56 -12.90 -8.60 5.73
N ILE A 57 -12.19 -9.49 5.05
CA ILE A 57 -12.23 -9.61 3.60
C ILE A 57 -12.86 -10.95 3.23
N SER A 58 -13.78 -10.96 2.27
CA SER A 58 -14.42 -12.18 1.79
C SER A 58 -13.47 -13.02 0.93
N ASN A 59 -13.73 -14.33 0.81
CA ASN A 59 -12.96 -15.23 -0.07
C ASN A 59 -12.99 -14.77 -1.53
N LYS A 60 -14.14 -14.24 -1.99
CA LYS A 60 -14.28 -13.63 -3.32
C LYS A 60 -13.28 -12.48 -3.49
N CYS A 61 -13.26 -11.54 -2.55
CA CYS A 61 -12.38 -10.39 -2.62
C CYS A 61 -10.91 -10.73 -2.37
N CYS A 62 -10.62 -11.82 -1.66
CA CYS A 62 -9.26 -12.37 -1.62
C CYS A 62 -8.77 -12.83 -3.00
N GLY A 63 -9.63 -13.46 -3.81
CA GLY A 63 -9.28 -13.82 -5.19
C GLY A 63 -8.90 -12.60 -6.03
N GLU A 64 -9.71 -11.54 -5.98
CA GLU A 64 -9.41 -10.28 -6.68
C GLU A 64 -8.15 -9.60 -6.12
N LEU A 65 -7.92 -9.65 -4.80
CA LEU A 65 -6.71 -9.12 -4.18
C LEU A 65 -5.46 -9.86 -4.66
N VAL A 66 -5.51 -11.18 -4.81
CA VAL A 66 -4.38 -11.97 -5.33
C VAL A 66 -4.12 -11.64 -6.80
N VAL A 67 -5.16 -11.46 -7.62
CA VAL A 67 -5.06 -11.03 -9.03
C VAL A 67 -4.48 -9.62 -9.15
N LEU A 68 -4.85 -8.70 -8.27
CA LEU A 68 -4.23 -7.37 -8.17
C LEU A 68 -2.71 -7.48 -7.99
N GLY A 69 -2.28 -8.44 -7.17
CA GLY A 69 -0.88 -8.78 -6.94
C GLY A 69 -0.25 -8.01 -5.79
N LYS A 70 0.75 -8.64 -5.14
CA LYS A 70 1.39 -8.13 -3.92
C LYS A 70 1.98 -6.75 -4.10
N PHE A 71 2.55 -6.50 -5.28
CA PHE A 71 3.20 -5.25 -5.62
C PHE A 71 2.20 -4.08 -5.65
N CYS A 72 1.10 -4.23 -6.40
CA CYS A 72 0.02 -3.25 -6.46
C CYS A 72 -0.65 -3.05 -5.10
N HIS A 73 -0.95 -4.14 -4.38
CA HIS A 73 -1.49 -4.09 -3.02
C HIS A 73 -0.62 -3.24 -2.08
N SER A 74 0.68 -3.50 -2.06
CA SER A 74 1.63 -2.78 -1.22
C SER A 74 1.73 -1.29 -1.60
N ALA A 75 1.76 -0.99 -2.90
CA ALA A 75 1.85 0.38 -3.41
C ALA A 75 0.59 1.20 -3.06
N LEU A 76 -0.61 0.63 -3.24
CA LEU A 76 -1.87 1.28 -2.91
C LEU A 76 -2.01 1.56 -1.40
N VAL A 77 -1.58 0.63 -0.54
CA VAL A 77 -1.58 0.84 0.91
C VAL A 77 -0.61 1.95 1.32
N LYS A 78 0.61 1.96 0.75
CA LYS A 78 1.59 3.02 1.03
C LYS A 78 1.11 4.40 0.55
N ARG A 79 0.59 4.50 -0.68
CA ARG A 79 -0.03 5.73 -1.20
C ARG A 79 -1.17 6.21 -0.30
N THR A 80 -1.97 5.30 0.24
CA THR A 80 -3.05 5.66 1.17
C THR A 80 -2.49 6.24 2.47
N LEU A 81 -1.42 5.66 3.03
CA LEU A 81 -0.75 6.17 4.23
C LEU A 81 -0.07 7.54 4.03
N GLU A 82 0.29 7.90 2.81
CA GLU A 82 0.82 9.23 2.47
C GLU A 82 -0.28 10.32 2.53
N ASN A 83 -1.56 9.93 2.47
CA ASN A 83 -2.65 10.88 2.58
C ASN A 83 -2.78 11.40 4.02
N ARG A 84 -2.77 12.73 4.17
CA ARG A 84 -2.86 13.45 5.45
C ARG A 84 -4.05 13.05 6.32
N LEU A 85 -5.11 12.49 5.73
CA LEU A 85 -6.28 11.97 6.45
C LEU A 85 -5.94 10.79 7.38
N PHE A 86 -4.82 10.09 7.15
CA PHE A 86 -4.40 8.94 7.94
C PHE A 86 -3.19 9.23 8.84
N LYS A 87 -2.83 10.50 9.03
CA LYS A 87 -1.64 10.93 9.81
C LYS A 87 -1.62 10.44 11.27
N ASP A 88 -2.81 10.22 11.85
CA ASP A 88 -2.97 9.84 13.26
C ASP A 88 -3.01 8.30 13.43
N ILE A 89 -2.93 7.55 12.33
CA ILE A 89 -2.88 6.08 12.34
C ILE A 89 -1.43 5.62 12.28
N SER A 90 -1.06 4.64 13.10
CA SER A 90 0.26 4.00 13.07
C SER A 90 0.52 3.31 11.72
N PRO A 91 1.49 3.79 10.91
CA PRO A 91 1.84 3.16 9.64
C PRO A 91 2.31 1.72 9.83
N VAL A 92 3.03 1.45 10.93
CA VAL A 92 3.54 0.10 11.26
C VAL A 92 2.39 -0.87 11.45
N THR A 93 1.35 -0.46 12.18
CA THR A 93 0.16 -1.29 12.44
C THR A 93 -0.60 -1.58 11.14
N ILE A 94 -0.76 -0.57 10.28
CA ILE A 94 -1.43 -0.72 8.98
C ILE A 94 -0.63 -1.63 8.03
N ILE A 95 0.69 -1.46 7.96
CA ILE A 95 1.56 -2.30 7.13
C ILE A 95 1.53 -3.76 7.62
N ALA A 96 1.55 -4.00 8.93
CA ALA A 96 1.42 -5.33 9.50
C ALA A 96 0.06 -5.96 9.13
N LYS A 97 -1.04 -5.22 9.30
CA LYS A 97 -2.38 -5.71 8.95
C LYS A 97 -2.57 -5.94 7.45
N SER A 98 -1.99 -5.07 6.62
CA SER A 98 -1.95 -5.23 5.17
C SER A 98 -1.18 -6.50 4.75
N THR A 99 -0.05 -6.78 5.40
CA THR A 99 0.76 -7.99 5.16
C THR A 99 0.01 -9.25 5.58
N GLN A 100 -0.64 -9.21 6.75
CA GLN A 100 -1.48 -10.30 7.23
C GLN A 100 -2.64 -10.58 6.27
N THR A 101 -3.31 -9.53 5.79
CA THR A 101 -4.41 -9.64 4.82
C THR A 101 -3.95 -10.33 3.54
N TRP A 102 -2.81 -9.90 2.99
CA TRP A 102 -2.22 -10.53 1.81
C TRP A 102 -1.93 -12.02 2.03
N ASN A 103 -1.26 -12.36 3.13
CA ASN A 103 -0.88 -13.74 3.42
C ASN A 103 -2.11 -14.64 3.63
N ASN A 104 -3.14 -14.13 4.31
CA ASN A 104 -4.39 -14.86 4.50
C ASN A 104 -5.08 -15.14 3.17
N CYS A 105 -5.17 -14.13 2.28
CA CYS A 105 -5.78 -14.32 0.97
C CYS A 105 -4.97 -15.25 0.07
N LEU A 106 -3.64 -15.18 0.11
CA LEU A 106 -2.77 -16.08 -0.65
C LEU A 106 -2.94 -17.54 -0.20
N ALA A 107 -2.95 -17.77 1.12
CA ALA A 107 -3.14 -19.11 1.68
C ALA A 107 -4.49 -19.75 1.31
N LEU A 108 -5.54 -18.95 1.10
CA LEU A 108 -6.84 -19.45 0.64
C LEU A 108 -6.80 -19.97 -0.80
N ILE A 109 -5.97 -19.39 -1.67
CA ILE A 109 -5.82 -19.83 -3.05
C ILE A 109 -4.88 -21.03 -3.16
N ASP A 110 -3.84 -21.07 -2.33
CA ASP A 110 -2.88 -22.18 -2.28
C ASP A 110 -3.44 -23.43 -1.57
N SER A 111 -4.56 -23.29 -0.84
CA SER A 111 -5.22 -24.42 -0.20
C SER A 111 -5.73 -25.39 -1.28
N PRO A 112 -5.38 -26.68 -1.22
CA PRO A 112 -5.98 -27.67 -2.10
C PRO A 112 -7.50 -27.60 -1.93
N SER A 113 -8.21 -27.56 -3.06
CA SER A 113 -9.66 -27.72 -3.04
C SER A 113 -9.97 -29.01 -2.29
N PRO A 114 -10.92 -29.02 -1.33
CA PRO A 114 -11.34 -30.27 -0.72
C PRO A 114 -11.76 -31.20 -1.86
N SER A 115 -11.10 -32.35 -1.98
CA SER A 115 -11.52 -33.39 -2.92
C SER A 115 -12.99 -33.69 -2.66
N ALA A 116 -13.82 -33.49 -3.69
CA ALA A 116 -15.25 -33.78 -3.67
C ALA A 116 -15.51 -35.29 -3.54
#